data_AF-A0A7J2I0V9-F1
#
_entry.id   AF-A0A7J2I0V9-F1
#
_cell.length_a   1.000
_cell.length_b   1.000
_cell.length_c   1.000
_cell.angle_alpha   90.00
_cell.angle_beta   90.00
_cell.angle_gamma   90.00
#
_symmetry.space_group_name_H-M   'P 1'
#
loop_
_entity.id
_entity.type
_entity.pdbx_description
1 polymer ?
#
loop_
_entity_poly.entity_id
_entity_poly.type
_entity_poly.pdbx_seq_one_letter_code
_entity_poly.pdbx_strand_id
1 'polypeptide(L)'
;MAQKRLDEFSHIETQISKEKKAEALPFTEEAIIKEKRKETFPPLAGENLPPSYFVSATYDGKTRKALINLYEPTSGKIYFWYDNTGHQPYCLTNLSP
;
A
#
# COMPACT_ATOMS: atom_id res chain seq x y z
N MET A 1 -25.98 24.56 9.04
CA MET A 1 -24.84 23.70 8.66
C MET A 1 -25.19 23.09 7.31
N ALA A 2 -24.56 23.50 6.21
CA ALA A 2 -24.86 22.96 4.89
C ALA A 2 -24.13 21.61 4.69
N GLN A 3 -24.86 20.59 4.25
CA GLN A 3 -24.34 19.24 4.04
C GLN A 3 -23.73 19.17 2.63
N LYS A 4 -22.41 18.97 2.54
CA LYS A 4 -21.71 18.86 1.26
C LYS A 4 -21.93 17.50 0.60
N ARG A 5 -22.03 17.48 -0.72
CA ARG A 5 -22.13 16.24 -1.50
C ARG A 5 -20.76 15.60 -1.65
N LEU A 6 -20.72 14.26 -1.67
CA LEU A 6 -19.49 13.47 -1.72
C LEU A 6 -18.64 13.79 -2.97
N ASP A 7 -19.31 14.14 -4.07
CA ASP A 7 -18.68 14.46 -5.35
C ASP A 7 -17.80 15.72 -5.29
N GLU A 8 -18.06 16.65 -4.36
CA GLU A 8 -17.28 17.88 -4.17
C GLU A 8 -15.83 17.60 -3.73
N PHE A 9 -15.56 16.43 -3.14
CA PHE A 9 -14.21 16.05 -2.68
C PHE A 9 -13.34 15.45 -3.79
N SER A 10 -13.91 15.08 -4.94
CA SER A 10 -13.20 14.38 -6.02
C SER A 10 -12.31 15.29 -6.89
N HIS A 11 -12.44 16.62 -6.77
CA HIS A 11 -11.83 17.57 -7.70
C HIS A 11 -10.53 18.24 -7.21
N ILE A 12 -9.99 17.83 -6.06
CA ILE A 12 -8.82 18.48 -5.45
C ILE A 12 -7.50 18.15 -6.19
N GLU A 13 -7.44 17.03 -6.92
CA GLU A 13 -6.18 16.53 -7.50
C GLU A 13 -5.74 17.26 -8.79
N THR A 14 -6.63 17.98 -9.47
CA THR A 14 -6.31 18.55 -10.79
C THR A 14 -5.48 19.83 -10.71
N GLN A 15 -5.53 20.58 -9.60
CA GLN A 15 -4.83 21.88 -9.49
C GLN A 15 -3.39 21.77 -8.94
N ILE A 16 -3.07 20.73 -8.17
CA ILE A 16 -1.71 20.53 -7.60
C ILE A 16 -0.70 20.07 -8.68
N SER A 17 -1.19 19.52 -9.80
CA SER A 17 -0.33 18.91 -10.83
C SER A 17 0.30 19.88 -11.84
N LYS A 18 -0.16 21.15 -11.93
CA LYS A 18 0.30 22.06 -12.99
C LYS A 18 1.51 22.92 -12.65
N GLU A 19 1.80 23.18 -11.37
CA GLU A 19 2.84 24.16 -10.98
C GLU A 19 4.21 23.59 -10.62
N LYS A 20 4.39 22.26 -10.55
CA LYS A 20 5.67 21.64 -10.13
C LYS A 20 6.50 21.04 -11.28
N LYS A 21 6.52 21.71 -12.44
CA LYS A 21 7.30 21.30 -13.65
C LYS A 21 8.42 22.29 -14.02
N ALA A 22 9.22 22.69 -13.05
CA ALA A 22 10.56 23.27 -13.19
C ALA A 22 11.26 22.92 -11.87
N GLU A 23 12.39 22.22 -11.80
CA GLU A 23 13.67 22.46 -12.45
C GLU A 23 14.54 21.21 -12.15
N ALA A 24 15.13 20.56 -13.15
CA ALA A 24 15.93 19.36 -12.99
C ALA A 24 17.42 19.71 -12.98
N LEU A 25 18.12 19.41 -11.88
CA LEU A 25 19.59 19.36 -11.83
C LEU A 25 20.06 17.91 -11.99
N PRO A 26 21.16 17.66 -12.72
CA PRO A 26 21.61 16.32 -13.11
C PRO A 26 22.31 15.61 -11.94
N PHE A 27 21.54 14.90 -11.12
CA PHE A 27 22.09 13.97 -10.14
C PHE A 27 22.32 12.61 -10.83
N THR A 28 23.55 12.42 -11.29
CA THR A 28 24.23 11.18 -11.70
C THR A 28 23.34 9.94 -11.98
N GLU A 29 23.27 9.56 -13.25
CA GLU A 29 22.60 8.34 -13.74
C GLU A 29 23.11 7.06 -13.05
N GLU A 30 24.36 7.05 -12.56
CA GLU A 30 24.96 5.93 -11.82
C GLU A 30 24.38 5.72 -10.41
N ALA A 31 23.93 6.79 -9.73
CA ALA A 31 23.23 6.69 -8.45
C ALA A 31 21.82 6.11 -8.64
N ILE A 32 21.16 6.50 -9.74
CA ILE A 32 19.81 6.03 -10.11
C ILE A 32 19.80 4.53 -10.44
N ILE A 33 20.88 3.99 -11.02
CA ILE A 33 20.99 2.55 -11.34
C ILE A 33 21.21 1.72 -10.07
N LYS A 34 21.96 2.23 -9.06
CA LYS A 34 22.12 1.56 -7.76
C LYS A 34 20.84 1.60 -6.91
N GLU A 35 20.06 2.68 -6.97
CA GLU A 35 18.74 2.78 -6.30
C GLU A 35 17.62 2.00 -7.00
N LYS A 36 17.81 1.56 -8.25
CA LYS A 36 16.81 0.78 -9.00
C LYS A 36 16.65 -0.66 -8.52
N ARG A 37 17.53 -1.16 -7.65
CA ARG A 37 17.12 -2.20 -6.70
C ARG A 37 16.35 -1.51 -5.58
N LYS A 38 15.14 -1.04 -5.91
CA LYS A 38 14.13 -0.77 -4.90
C LYS A 38 13.86 -2.11 -4.25
N GLU A 39 14.59 -2.44 -3.18
CA GLU A 39 14.08 -3.43 -2.26
C GLU A 39 12.68 -2.96 -1.92
N THR A 40 11.68 -3.79 -2.25
CA THR A 40 10.30 -3.55 -1.89
C THR A 40 10.30 -3.50 -0.36
N PHE A 41 10.49 -2.32 0.19
CA PHE A 41 10.46 -2.08 1.62
C PHE A 41 9.01 -1.75 1.97
N PRO A 42 8.40 -2.47 2.92
CA PRO A 42 8.92 -3.58 3.72
C PRO A 42 8.99 -4.91 2.95
N PRO A 43 9.96 -5.80 3.29
CA PRO A 43 10.16 -7.08 2.62
C PRO A 43 8.92 -7.98 2.74
N LEU A 44 8.71 -8.82 1.72
CA LEU A 44 7.68 -9.84 1.78
C LEU A 44 8.05 -10.88 2.84
N ALA A 45 7.07 -11.30 3.63
CA ALA A 45 7.21 -12.42 4.56
C ALA A 45 7.58 -13.68 3.78
N GLY A 46 8.70 -14.30 4.15
CA GLY A 46 9.08 -15.62 3.63
C GLY A 46 8.13 -16.71 4.15
N GLU A 47 8.23 -17.91 3.57
CA GLU A 47 7.42 -19.07 3.99
C GLU A 47 7.57 -19.42 5.47
N ASN A 48 8.76 -19.17 6.03
CA ASN A 48 9.09 -19.46 7.43
C ASN A 48 9.44 -18.16 8.18
N LEU A 49 8.48 -17.24 8.28
CA LEU A 49 8.65 -16.08 9.16
C LEU A 49 8.56 -16.52 10.62
N PRO A 50 9.53 -16.19 11.49
CA PRO A 50 9.46 -16.52 12.91
C PRO A 50 8.29 -15.79 13.59
N PRO A 51 7.91 -16.19 14.83
CA PRO A 51 6.80 -15.57 15.55
C PRO A 51 6.89 -14.05 15.55
N SER A 52 5.86 -13.41 15.00
CA SER A 52 5.81 -11.98 14.75
C SER A 52 4.50 -11.40 15.29
N TYR A 53 4.53 -10.11 15.61
CA TYR A 53 3.38 -9.39 16.13
C TYR A 53 2.57 -8.80 14.99
N PHE A 54 1.25 -8.95 15.07
CA PHE A 54 0.33 -8.24 14.18
C PHE A 54 0.36 -6.74 14.47
N VAL A 55 0.60 -5.93 13.43
CA VAL A 55 0.60 -4.47 13.54
C VAL A 55 -0.67 -3.88 12.94
N SER A 56 -0.96 -4.23 11.68
CA SER A 56 -2.14 -3.74 10.97
C SER A 56 -2.48 -4.63 9.77
N ALA A 57 -3.71 -4.46 9.29
CA ALA A 57 -4.19 -5.06 8.04
C ALA A 57 -4.62 -3.97 7.08
N THR A 58 -4.32 -4.16 5.80
CA THR A 58 -4.68 -3.29 4.69
C THR A 58 -5.16 -4.15 3.53
N TYR A 59 -5.63 -3.50 2.45
CA TYR A 59 -6.04 -4.20 1.23
C TYR A 59 -5.30 -3.62 0.04
N ASP A 60 -4.62 -4.48 -0.70
CA ASP A 60 -3.95 -4.09 -1.93
C ASP A 60 -4.92 -4.26 -3.10
N GLY A 61 -5.44 -3.14 -3.61
CA GLY A 61 -6.40 -3.14 -4.72
C GLY A 61 -5.81 -3.65 -6.05
N LYS A 62 -4.48 -3.63 -6.24
CA LYS A 62 -3.84 -4.12 -7.47
C LYS A 62 -3.81 -5.64 -7.49
N THR A 63 -3.40 -6.25 -6.38
CA THR A 63 -3.36 -7.71 -6.24
C THR A 63 -4.70 -8.29 -5.81
N ARG A 64 -5.65 -7.44 -5.38
CA ARG A 64 -6.96 -7.79 -4.82
C ARG A 64 -6.87 -8.74 -3.62
N LYS A 65 -5.87 -8.53 -2.78
CA LYS A 65 -5.59 -9.36 -1.61
C LYS A 65 -5.52 -8.53 -0.34
N ALA A 66 -5.91 -9.14 0.77
CA ALA A 66 -5.58 -8.58 2.08
C ALA A 66 -4.05 -8.65 2.29
N LEU A 67 -3.50 -7.58 2.87
CA LEU A 67 -2.09 -7.42 3.16
C LEU A 67 -1.93 -7.13 4.66
N ILE A 68 -1.15 -7.96 5.33
CA ILE A 68 -0.88 -7.85 6.77
C ILE A 68 0.54 -7.36 6.99
N ASN A 69 0.69 -6.43 7.93
CA ASN A 69 1.98 -5.94 8.40
C ASN A 69 2.35 -6.67 9.69
N LEU A 70 3.44 -7.42 9.66
CA LEU A 70 3.93 -8.23 10.77
C LEU A 70 5.25 -7.68 11.27
N TYR A 71 5.34 -7.32 12.56
CA TYR A 71 6.58 -6.90 13.19
C TYR A 71 7.30 -8.09 13.81
N GLU A 72 8.52 -8.34 13.35
CA GLU A 72 9.35 -9.43 13.83
C GLU A 72 10.37 -8.91 14.86
N PRO A 73 10.30 -9.35 16.13
CA PRO A 73 11.04 -8.71 17.22
C PRO A 73 12.54 -8.95 17.20
N THR A 74 13.03 -10.03 16.59
CA THR A 74 14.47 -10.36 16.59
C THR A 74 15.21 -9.53 15.54
N SER A 75 14.66 -9.38 14.33
CA SER A 75 15.24 -8.49 13.31
C SER A 75 14.84 -7.01 13.46
N GLY A 76 13.76 -6.71 14.19
CA GLY A 76 13.23 -5.36 14.34
C GLY A 76 12.60 -4.81 13.06
N LYS A 77 12.18 -5.68 12.13
CA LYS A 77 11.63 -5.30 10.82
C LYS A 77 10.14 -5.60 10.73
N ILE A 78 9.46 -4.85 9.88
CA ILE A 78 8.11 -5.15 9.44
C ILE A 78 8.18 -5.97 8.15
N TYR A 79 7.37 -7.01 8.07
CA TYR A 79 7.20 -7.84 6.88
C TYR A 79 5.78 -7.74 6.36
N PHE A 80 5.65 -7.81 5.04
CA PHE A 80 4.39 -7.81 4.31
C PHE A 80 3.95 -9.25 4.03
N TRP A 81 2.77 -9.62 4.52
CA TRP A 81 2.18 -10.94 4.27
C TRP A 81 0.89 -10.80 3.46
N TYR A 82 0.87 -11.36 2.26
CA TYR A 82 -0.33 -11.38 1.42
C TYR A 82 -1.21 -12.58 1.75
N ASP A 83 -2.52 -12.37 1.73
CA ASP A 83 -3.48 -13.45 1.87
C ASP A 83 -3.26 -14.56 0.83
N ASN A 84 -3.26 -15.79 1.34
CA ASN A 84 -3.14 -17.03 0.60
C ASN A 84 -4.35 -17.95 0.76
N THR A 85 -5.39 -17.52 1.48
CA THR A 85 -6.64 -18.28 1.70
C THR A 85 -7.63 -18.15 0.55
N GLY A 86 -7.43 -17.16 -0.33
CA GLY A 86 -8.35 -16.87 -1.44
C GLY A 86 -9.57 -16.07 -0.98
N HIS A 87 -9.46 -15.32 0.12
CA HIS A 87 -10.54 -14.51 0.64
C HIS A 87 -10.95 -13.43 -0.37
N GLN A 88 -12.26 -13.24 -0.55
CA GLN A 88 -12.83 -12.21 -1.40
C GLN A 88 -13.76 -11.30 -0.58
N PRO A 89 -13.89 -10.01 -0.89
CA PRO A 89 -14.88 -9.15 -0.25
C PRO A 89 -16.30 -9.65 -0.53
N TYR A 90 -17.12 -9.79 0.51
CA TYR A 90 -18.52 -10.23 0.37
C TYR A 90 -19.45 -9.41 1.26
N CYS A 91 -20.74 -9.41 0.90
CA CYS A 91 -21.83 -8.83 1.69
C CYS A 91 -22.97 -9.84 1.72
N LEU A 92 -23.32 -10.34 2.91
CA LEU A 92 -24.44 -11.27 3.08
C LEU A 92 -25.73 -10.47 3.28
N THR A 93 -26.82 -10.91 2.65
CA THR A 93 -28.14 -10.30 2.79
C THR A 93 -29.19 -11.36 3.06
N ASN A 94 -30.22 -11.00 3.83
CA ASN A 94 -31.38 -11.84 4.11
C ASN A 94 -32.59 -11.47 3.23
N LEU A 95 -32.36 -10.74 2.14
CA LEU A 95 -33.38 -10.44 1.14
C LEU A 95 -33.54 -11.64 0.21
N SER A 96 -34.77 -11.99 -0.12
CA SER A 96 -35.04 -12.92 -1.22
C SER A 96 -34.59 -12.28 -2.55
N PRO A 97 -34.07 -13.08 -3.51
CA PRO A 97 -33.69 -12.60 -4.84
C PRO A 97 -34.82 -11.90 -5.59
#